data_AF-A0A941JUT7-F1
#
_entry.id   AF-A0A941JUT7-F1
#
_cell.length_a   1.000
_cell.length_b   1.000
_cell.length_c   1.000
_cell.angle_alpha   90.00
_cell.angle_beta   90.00
_cell.angle_gamma   90.00
#
_symmetry.space_group_name_H-M   'P 1'
#
loop_
_entity.id
_entity.type
_entity.pdbx_description
1 polymer ?
#
loop_
_entity_poly.entity_id
_entity_poly.type
_entity_poly.pdbx_seq_one_letter_code
_entity_poly.pdbx_strand_id
1 'polypeptide(L)' 'MMANHKLAAAVGDLGAYEFKRQLFYKSEFFATKVDVIDQWYPSSKGCSNCGAIKADLT' A
#
# COMPACT_ATOMS: atom_id res chain seq x y z
N MET A 1 -1.30 -0.21 -12.06
CA MET A 1 0.18 -0.11 -12.09
C MET A 1 0.85 -0.95 -13.20
N MET A 2 0.11 -1.66 -14.06
CA MET A 2 0.71 -2.49 -15.12
C MET A 2 1.06 -1.74 -16.42
N ALA A 3 0.79 -0.43 -16.50
CA ALA A 3 1.02 0.36 -17.71
C ALA A 3 2.52 0.62 -17.96
N ASN A 4 3.36 0.59 -16.93
CA ASN A 4 4.80 0.77 -17.09
C ASN A 4 5.49 -0.58 -17.33
N HIS A 5 5.78 -0.88 -18.59
CA HIS A 5 6.41 -2.15 -19.00
C HIS A 5 7.78 -2.41 -18.33
N LYS A 6 8.51 -1.37 -17.90
CA LYS A 6 9.80 -1.54 -17.21
C LYS A 6 9.64 -2.04 -15.77
N LEU A 7 8.51 -1.74 -15.13
CA LEU A 7 8.23 -2.08 -13.73
C LEU A 7 7.15 -3.16 -13.58
N ALA A 8 6.42 -3.47 -14.64
CA ALA A 8 5.27 -4.37 -14.60
C ALA A 8 5.62 -5.76 -14.06
N ALA A 9 6.80 -6.31 -14.42
CA ALA A 9 7.27 -7.59 -13.90
C ALA A 9 7.45 -7.55 -12.38
N ALA A 10 8.27 -6.62 -11.88
CA ALA A 10 8.52 -6.48 -10.44
C ALA A 10 7.23 -6.16 -9.63
N VAL A 11 6.32 -5.37 -10.19
CA VAL A 11 5.00 -5.09 -9.58
C VAL A 11 4.12 -6.35 -9.54
N GLY A 12 4.16 -7.17 -10.59
CA GLY A 12 3.45 -8.44 -10.66
C GLY A 12 3.97 -9.45 -9.64
N ASP A 13 5.30 -9.59 -9.54
CA ASP A 13 5.96 -10.50 -8.61
C ASP A 13 5.63 -10.21 -7.14
N LEU A 14 5.32 -8.95 -6.83
CA LEU A 14 4.97 -8.53 -5.47
C LEU A 14 3.61 -9.09 -4.99
N GLY A 15 2.71 -9.48 -5.90
CA GLY A 15 1.45 -10.15 -5.54
C GLY A 15 0.53 -9.34 -4.63
N ALA A 16 0.56 -8.01 -4.69
CA ALA A 16 -0.11 -7.11 -3.72
C ALA A 16 -1.62 -7.37 -3.54
N TYR A 17 -2.32 -7.80 -4.60
CA TYR A 17 -3.74 -8.16 -4.52
C TYR A 17 -3.96 -9.40 -3.65
N GLU A 18 -3.16 -10.45 -3.85
CA GLU A 18 -3.28 -11.69 -3.09
C GLU A 18 -2.88 -11.47 -1.62
N PHE A 19 -1.84 -10.66 -1.38
CA PHE A 19 -1.47 -10.23 -0.04
C PHE A 19 -2.64 -9.55 0.69
N LYS A 20 -3.30 -8.58 0.03
CA LYS A 20 -4.49 -7.93 0.57
C LYS A 20 -5.61 -8.94 0.86
N ARG A 21 -5.89 -9.86 -0.05
CA ARG A 21 -6.92 -10.90 0.12
C ARG A 21 -6.65 -11.76 1.36
N GLN A 22 -5.41 -12.21 1.54
CA GLN A 22 -5.03 -13.05 2.67
C GLN A 22 -5.10 -12.30 4.00
N LEU A 23 -4.78 -11.00 4.03
CA LEU A 23 -4.93 -10.16 5.22
C LEU A 23 -6.38 -10.10 5.68
N PHE A 24 -7.32 -9.80 4.77
CA PHE A 24 -8.74 -9.76 5.10
C PHE A 24 -9.28 -11.12 5.52
N TYR A 25 -8.91 -12.17 4.77
CA TYR A 25 -9.27 -13.53 5.13
C TYR A 25 -8.85 -13.85 6.56
N LYS A 26 -7.57 -13.63 6.92
CA LYS A 26 -7.07 -13.93 8.27
C LYS A 26 -7.64 -12.99 9.34
N SER A 27 -7.91 -11.73 9.01
CA SER A 27 -8.42 -10.78 9.98
C SER A 27 -9.78 -11.18 10.54
N GLU A 28 -10.62 -11.83 9.71
CA GLU A 28 -11.90 -12.42 10.15
C GLU A 28 -11.70 -13.53 11.19
N PHE A 29 -10.69 -14.40 11.03
CA PHE A 29 -10.42 -15.49 11.99
C PHE A 29 -9.89 -15.00 13.32
N PHE A 30 -9.04 -13.97 13.31
CA PHE A 30 -8.37 -13.47 14.51
C PHE A 30 -9.06 -12.26 15.15
N ALA A 31 -10.22 -11.84 14.62
CA ALA A 31 -10.89 -10.60 15.02
C ALA A 31 -9.96 -9.37 14.98
N THR A 32 -9.06 -9.33 14.00
CA THR A 32 -8.10 -8.23 13.79
C THR A 32 -8.74 -7.16 12.90
N LYS A 33 -8.45 -5.88 13.17
CA LYS A 33 -8.90 -4.79 12.30
C LYS A 33 -7.93 -4.60 11.12
N VAL A 34 -8.46 -4.58 9.90
CA VAL A 34 -7.70 -4.25 8.69
C VAL A 34 -8.43 -3.13 7.96
N ASP A 35 -7.75 -1.98 7.83
CA ASP A 35 -8.26 -0.81 7.13
C ASP A 35 -7.49 -0.60 5.82
N VAL A 36 -8.20 -0.22 4.75
CA VAL A 36 -7.59 0.15 3.46
C VAL A 36 -7.65 1.66 3.32
N ILE A 37 -6.48 2.27 3.20
CA ILE A 37 -6.32 3.70 2.92
C ILE A 37 -6.29 3.95 1.40
N ASP A 38 -6.56 5.20 1.02
CA ASP A 38 -6.52 5.62 -0.37
C ASP A 38 -5.13 5.44 -1.02
N GLN A 39 -5.11 5.19 -2.32
CA GLN A 39 -3.87 4.97 -3.08
C GLN A 39 -2.96 6.21 -3.13
N TRP A 40 -3.53 7.41 -3.00
CA TRP A 40 -2.80 8.69 -3.00
C TRP A 40 -2.51 9.20 -1.59
N TYR A 41 -2.75 8.38 -0.57
CA TYR A 41 -2.39 8.72 0.79
C TYR A 41 -0.86 8.95 0.89
N PRO A 42 -0.42 10.09 1.46
CA PRO A 42 1.00 10.49 1.47
C PRO A 42 1.81 9.73 2.53
N SER A 43 1.80 8.40 2.51
CA SER A 43 2.48 7.56 3.52
C SER A 43 3.98 7.78 3.55
N SER A 44 4.64 7.88 2.39
CA SER A 44 6.08 8.09 2.26
C SER A 44 6.49 9.56 2.27
N LYS A 45 5.53 10.47 2.04
CA LYS A 45 5.77 11.94 2.01
C LYS A 45 5.51 12.61 3.36
N GLY A 46 4.79 11.94 4.27
CA GLY A 46 4.53 12.41 5.62
C GLY A 46 5.67 12.10 6.60
N CYS A 47 6.07 13.08 7.40
CA CYS A 47 7.00 12.83 8.50
C CYS A 47 6.28 12.18 9.69
N SER A 48 6.77 11.04 10.17
CA SER A 48 6.22 10.36 11.36
C SER A 48 6.36 11.14 12.66
N ASN A 49 7.33 12.05 12.75
CA ASN A 49 7.59 12.85 13.95
C ASN A 49 6.73 14.12 14.03
N CYS A 50 6.52 14.82 12.90
CA CYS A 50 5.86 16.13 12.91
C CYS A 50 4.63 16.24 12.00
N GLY A 51 4.30 15.19 11.23
CA GLY A 51 3.13 15.18 10.34
C GLY A 51 3.26 16.07 9.09
N ALA A 52 4.37 16.79 8.92
CA ALA A 52 4.59 17.62 7.74
C ALA A 52 4.64 16.76 6.47
N ILE A 53 3.90 17.17 5.44
CA ILE A 53 3.87 16.51 4.14
C ILE A 53 4.83 17.23 3.20
N LYS A 54 5.81 16.50 2.68
CA LYS A 54 6.75 16.97 1.67
C LYS A 54 6.08 17.01 0.31
N ALA A 55 5.67 18.20 -0.13
CA ALA A 55 5.01 18.42 -1.42
C ALA A 55 5.98 18.30 -2.62
N ASP A 56 7.29 18.41 -2.36
CA ASP A 56 8.39 18.42 -3.32
C ASP A 56 8.85 17.01 -3.74
N LEU A 57 8.59 15.98 -2.92
CA LEU A 57 8.83 14.60 -3.29
C LEU A 57 7.79 14.21 -4.35
N THR A 58 8.24 13.91 -5.58
CA THR A 58 7.37 13.45 -6.68
C THR A 58 7.15 11.96 -6.58
#